data_AF-A0A127VAP9-F1
#
_entry.id   AF-A0A127VAP9-F1
#
_cell.length_a   1.000
_cell.length_b   1.000
_cell.length_c   1.000
_cell.angle_alpha   90.00
_cell.angle_beta   90.00
_cell.angle_gamma   90.00
#
_symmetry.space_group_name_H-M   'P 1'
#
loop_
_entity.id
_entity.type
_entity.pdbx_description
1 polymer ?
#
loop_
_entity_poly.entity_id
_entity_poly.type
_entity_poly.pdbx_seq_one_letter_code
_entity_poly.pdbx_strand_id
1 'polypeptide(L)'
;MTNDNAKQIFADFNEFYVKAVEPLKKENPIFVRLDGKTKGDTRVIFAYFMYQDRKWKVNADTHIDRLKIAFDLGAKGDDPFVIKMLRDNKGEYLAIKGQPVRNSKIYIYAQDAK
;
A
#
# COMPACT_ATOMS: atom_id res chain seq x y z
N MET A 1 -0.08 15.69 -19.62
CA MET A 1 -0.52 14.38 -19.08
C MET A 1 0.75 13.65 -18.68
N THR A 2 1.09 13.64 -17.40
CA THR A 2 2.30 12.96 -16.92
C THR A 2 2.07 11.45 -17.01
N ASN A 3 2.88 10.78 -17.83
CA ASN A 3 2.94 9.34 -17.92
C ASN A 3 3.37 8.77 -16.57
N ASP A 4 2.42 8.31 -15.74
CA ASP A 4 2.66 7.63 -14.46
C ASP A 4 3.21 6.18 -14.64
N ASN A 5 3.81 5.87 -15.79
CA ASN A 5 4.17 4.51 -16.20
C ASN A 5 5.53 3.99 -15.70
N ALA A 6 6.25 4.72 -14.85
CA ALA A 6 7.57 4.27 -14.35
C ALA A 6 7.68 4.26 -12.82
N LYS A 7 6.57 4.03 -12.10
CA LYS A 7 6.67 3.76 -10.65
C LYS A 7 7.21 2.35 -10.42
N GLN A 8 8.16 2.24 -9.50
CA GLN A 8 8.87 0.99 -9.18
C GLN A 8 7.88 -0.13 -8.83
N ILE A 9 8.14 -1.31 -9.36
CA ILE A 9 7.43 -2.54 -9.05
C ILE A 9 8.36 -3.40 -8.19
N PHE A 10 7.92 -3.74 -6.99
CA PHE A 10 8.64 -4.63 -6.06
C PHE A 10 8.15 -6.07 -6.23
N ALA A 11 9.02 -7.05 -5.98
CA ALA A 11 8.70 -8.47 -6.15
C ALA A 11 7.68 -8.96 -5.11
N ASP A 12 7.64 -8.35 -3.93
CA ASP A 12 6.63 -8.61 -2.92
C ASP A 12 6.42 -7.41 -1.97
N PHE A 13 5.48 -7.57 -1.04
CA PHE A 13 5.18 -6.54 -0.04
C PHE A 13 6.35 -6.28 0.93
N ASN A 14 7.13 -7.30 1.30
CA ASN A 14 8.25 -7.15 2.21
C ASN A 14 9.37 -6.33 1.56
N GLU A 15 9.68 -6.63 0.30
CA GLU A 15 10.65 -5.88 -0.48
C GLU A 15 10.21 -4.42 -0.66
N PHE A 16 8.93 -4.19 -0.96
CA PHE A 16 8.37 -2.83 -1.00
C PHE A 16 8.57 -2.08 0.32
N TYR A 17 8.23 -2.71 1.44
CA TYR A 17 8.34 -2.07 2.75
C TYR A 17 9.79 -1.72 3.09
N VAL A 18 10.70 -2.69 2.98
CA VAL A 18 12.12 -2.54 3.37
C VAL A 18 12.87 -1.59 2.43
N LYS A 19 12.59 -1.62 1.13
CA LYS A 19 13.34 -0.81 0.15
C LYS A 19 12.76 0.58 -0.07
N ALA A 20 11.47 0.79 0.15
CA ALA A 20 10.82 2.09 -0.14
C ALA A 20 10.27 2.78 1.11
N VAL A 21 9.59 2.05 1.99
CA VAL A 21 8.83 2.66 3.09
C VAL A 21 9.72 2.96 4.29
N GLU A 22 10.54 2.00 4.69
CA GLU A 22 11.42 2.14 5.86
C GLU A 22 12.48 3.25 5.67
N PRO A 23 13.21 3.33 4.54
CA PRO A 23 14.14 4.44 4.28
C PRO A 23 13.43 5.79 4.28
N LEU A 24 12.28 5.89 3.62
CA LEU A 24 11.47 7.12 3.58
C LEU A 24 11.12 7.61 4.99
N LYS A 25 10.68 6.70 5.86
CA LYS A 25 10.31 7.02 7.25
C LYS A 25 11.53 7.38 8.10
N LYS A 26 12.68 6.74 7.85
CA LYS A 26 13.93 7.04 8.55
C LYS A 26 14.46 8.43 8.20
N GLU A 27 14.42 8.79 6.91
CA GLU A 27 14.83 10.12 6.43
C GLU A 27 13.83 11.20 6.84
N ASN A 28 12.54 10.85 6.95
CA ASN A 28 11.46 11.78 7.28
C ASN A 28 10.62 11.27 8.45
N PRO A 29 11.13 11.34 9.71
CA PRO A 29 10.43 10.77 10.87
C PRO A 29 9.04 11.35 11.13
N ILE A 30 8.77 12.58 10.68
CA ILE A 30 7.48 13.27 10.85
C ILE A 30 6.42 12.82 9.83
N PHE A 31 6.78 12.09 8.77
CA PHE A 31 5.83 11.67 7.75
C PHE A 31 4.82 10.68 8.31
N VAL A 32 3.54 11.01 8.16
CA VAL A 32 2.42 10.13 8.51
C VAL A 32 1.98 9.33 7.29
N ARG A 33 2.07 9.92 6.09
CA ARG A 33 1.72 9.33 4.79
C ARG A 33 2.93 9.25 3.88
N LEU A 34 2.85 8.39 2.86
CA LEU A 34 3.92 8.23 1.86
C LEU A 34 4.20 9.51 1.06
N ASP A 35 3.20 10.37 0.87
CA ASP A 35 3.35 11.68 0.21
C ASP A 35 3.81 12.82 1.15
N GLY A 36 4.08 12.52 2.42
CA GLY A 36 4.47 13.51 3.43
C GLY A 36 3.36 14.48 3.87
N LYS A 37 2.14 14.35 3.32
CA LYS A 37 1.00 15.19 3.70
C LYS A 37 0.32 14.65 4.95
N THR A 38 -0.44 15.52 5.62
CA THR A 38 -1.24 15.16 6.81
C THR A 38 -2.73 15.05 6.52
N LYS A 39 -3.20 15.57 5.37
CA LYS A 39 -4.61 15.60 4.97
C LYS A 39 -4.78 15.61 3.45
N GLY A 40 -6.02 15.34 3.02
CA GLY A 40 -6.42 15.31 1.61
C GLY A 40 -6.55 13.88 1.06
N ASP A 41 -6.96 13.77 -0.19
CA ASP A 41 -7.07 12.53 -0.95
C ASP A 41 -6.18 12.63 -2.18
N THR A 42 -5.59 11.52 -2.63
CA THR A 42 -4.77 11.48 -3.84
C THR A 42 -4.93 10.17 -4.59
N ARG A 43 -4.93 10.26 -5.92
CA ARG A 43 -4.84 9.10 -6.82
C ARG A 43 -3.40 8.87 -7.32
N VAL A 44 -2.44 9.63 -6.80
CA VAL A 44 -1.02 9.47 -7.14
C VAL A 44 -0.53 8.14 -6.61
N ILE A 45 0.09 7.37 -7.50
CA ILE A 45 0.68 6.08 -7.17
C ILE A 45 2.07 6.30 -6.59
N PHE A 46 2.32 5.73 -5.42
CA PHE A 46 3.64 5.73 -4.79
C PHE A 46 4.52 4.64 -5.40
N ALA A 47 4.03 3.41 -5.44
CA ALA A 47 4.74 2.25 -5.97
C ALA A 47 3.75 1.11 -6.31
N TYR A 48 4.28 0.01 -6.85
CA TYR A 48 3.58 -1.25 -7.01
C TYR A 48 4.33 -2.39 -6.34
N PHE A 49 3.63 -3.47 -5.98
CA PHE A 49 4.26 -4.73 -5.61
C PHE A 49 3.44 -5.93 -6.12
N MET A 50 4.08 -7.09 -6.23
CA MET A 50 3.37 -8.33 -6.53
C MET A 50 2.87 -9.00 -5.25
N TYR A 51 1.65 -9.55 -5.28
CA TYR A 51 1.09 -10.32 -4.18
C TYR A 51 0.01 -11.26 -4.72
N GLN A 52 0.11 -12.55 -4.39
CA GLN A 52 -0.73 -13.62 -4.93
C GLN A 52 -0.83 -13.57 -6.47
N ASP A 53 0.32 -13.51 -7.15
CA ASP A 53 0.46 -13.46 -8.61
C ASP A 53 -0.22 -12.26 -9.30
N ARG A 54 -0.63 -11.26 -8.53
CA ARG A 54 -1.27 -10.04 -9.02
C ARG A 54 -0.43 -8.82 -8.67
N LYS A 55 -0.49 -7.82 -9.54
CA LYS A 55 0.13 -6.51 -9.29
C LYS A 55 -0.82 -5.62 -8.49
N TRP A 56 -0.31 -5.05 -7.41
CA TRP A 56 -1.04 -4.16 -6.54
C TRP A 56 -0.41 -2.77 -6.56
N LYS A 57 -1.23 -1.73 -6.68
CA LYS A 57 -0.81 -0.33 -6.62
C LYS A 57 -0.99 0.22 -5.21
N VAL A 58 0.01 0.95 -4.73
CA VAL A 58 -0.04 1.66 -3.44
C VAL A 58 -0.24 3.14 -3.72
N ASN A 59 -1.35 3.72 -3.26
CA ASN A 59 -1.55 5.16 -3.37
C ASN A 59 -0.69 5.90 -2.34
N ALA A 60 -0.25 7.11 -2.70
CA ALA A 60 0.66 7.92 -1.90
C ALA A 60 0.02 8.54 -0.64
N ASP A 61 -1.31 8.49 -0.52
CA ASP A 61 -2.05 8.81 0.71
C ASP A 61 -2.08 7.68 1.74
N THR A 62 -1.49 6.53 1.44
CA THR A 62 -1.37 5.43 2.40
C THR A 62 -0.55 5.86 3.62
N HIS A 63 -1.07 5.55 4.79
CA HIS A 63 -0.40 5.83 6.05
C HIS A 63 0.73 4.83 6.33
N ILE A 64 1.89 5.34 6.74
CA ILE A 64 3.12 4.54 6.95
C ILE A 64 2.96 3.57 8.13
N ASP A 65 2.28 3.97 9.20
CA ASP A 65 2.04 3.12 10.37
C ASP A 65 1.20 1.87 10.02
N ARG A 66 0.26 2.01 9.07
CA ARG A 66 -0.54 0.89 8.57
C ARG A 66 0.31 -0.12 7.80
N LEU A 67 1.24 0.37 6.97
CA LEU A 67 2.20 -0.49 6.28
C LEU A 67 3.10 -1.21 7.28
N LYS A 68 3.52 -0.53 8.35
CA LYS A 68 4.29 -1.16 9.43
C LYS A 68 3.53 -2.30 10.11
N ILE A 69 2.25 -2.10 10.42
CA ILE A 69 1.41 -3.16 11.01
C ILE A 69 1.36 -4.39 10.09
N ALA A 70 1.14 -4.18 8.79
CA ALA A 70 1.14 -5.28 7.82
C ALA A 70 2.50 -5.98 7.75
N PHE A 71 3.61 -5.23 7.77
CA PHE A 71 4.95 -5.79 7.77
C PHE A 71 5.23 -6.63 9.04
N ASP A 72 4.87 -6.10 10.21
CA ASP A 72 5.04 -6.78 11.49
C ASP A 72 4.18 -8.05 11.61
N LEU A 73 3.04 -8.14 10.90
CA LEU A 73 2.24 -9.37 10.77
C LEU A 73 2.93 -10.38 9.85
N GLY A 74 3.40 -9.95 8.68
CA GLY A 74 4.16 -10.79 7.74
C GLY A 74 5.40 -11.41 8.37
N ALA A 75 6.14 -10.64 9.18
CA ALA A 75 7.33 -11.09 9.89
C ALA A 75 7.04 -12.20 10.94
N LYS A 76 5.78 -12.36 11.38
CA LYS A 76 5.36 -13.43 12.30
C LYS A 76 4.94 -14.72 11.57
N GLY A 77 5.04 -14.75 10.24
CA GLY A 77 4.58 -15.85 9.40
C GLY A 77 3.08 -15.80 9.07
N ASP A 78 2.38 -14.74 9.48
CA ASP A 78 0.98 -14.53 9.10
C ASP A 78 0.88 -13.85 7.74
N ASP A 79 -0.07 -14.28 6.90
CA ASP A 79 -0.48 -13.46 5.76
C ASP A 79 -1.11 -12.15 6.27
N PRO A 80 -0.51 -10.98 5.98
CA PRO A 80 -0.97 -9.72 6.53
C PRO A 80 -2.22 -9.18 5.86
N PHE A 81 -2.61 -9.68 4.68
CA PHE A 81 -3.68 -9.11 3.90
C PHE A 81 -4.88 -10.03 3.72
N VAL A 82 -6.04 -9.40 3.54
CA VAL A 82 -7.25 -10.02 3.01
C VAL A 82 -7.69 -9.22 1.79
N ILE A 83 -7.97 -9.92 0.69
CA ILE A 83 -8.50 -9.33 -0.53
C ILE A 83 -9.97 -9.00 -0.31
N LYS A 84 -10.37 -7.76 -0.60
CA LYS A 84 -11.75 -7.29 -0.51
C LYS A 84 -12.18 -6.60 -1.80
N MET A 85 -13.47 -6.68 -2.09
CA MET A 85 -14.06 -5.98 -3.23
C MET A 85 -14.36 -4.53 -2.88
N LEU A 86 -14.06 -3.64 -3.81
CA LEU A 86 -14.59 -2.28 -3.80
C LEU A 86 -16.11 -2.30 -4.02
N ARG A 87 -16.77 -1.23 -3.58
CA ARG A 87 -18.21 -1.05 -3.79
C ARG A 87 -18.55 -1.17 -5.29
N ASP A 88 -19.68 -1.81 -5.57
CA ASP A 88 -20.19 -2.05 -6.93
C ASP A 88 -19.24 -2.89 -7.81
N ASN A 89 -18.38 -3.73 -7.22
CA ASN A 89 -17.43 -4.61 -7.92
C ASN A 89 -16.46 -3.89 -8.86
N LYS A 90 -16.13 -2.62 -8.56
CA LYS A 90 -15.24 -1.78 -9.39
C LYS A 90 -13.75 -2.10 -9.29
N GLY A 91 -13.40 -3.20 -8.61
CA GLY A 91 -12.02 -3.65 -8.40
C GLY A 91 -11.82 -4.25 -7.01
N GLU A 92 -10.58 -4.62 -6.71
CA GLU A 92 -10.17 -5.23 -5.44
C GLU A 92 -9.20 -4.33 -4.67
N TYR A 93 -9.15 -4.49 -3.35
CA TYR A 93 -8.19 -3.83 -2.47
C TYR A 93 -7.67 -4.78 -1.38
N LEU A 94 -6.46 -4.51 -0.90
CA LEU A 94 -5.90 -5.21 0.26
C LEU A 94 -6.29 -4.49 1.55
N ALA A 95 -6.92 -5.22 2.46
CA ALA A 95 -7.10 -4.78 3.84
C ALA A 95 -6.16 -5.55 4.76
N ILE A 96 -5.68 -4.92 5.83
CA ILE A 96 -4.87 -5.61 6.84
C ILE A 96 -5.75 -6.59 7.61
N LYS A 97 -5.30 -7.83 7.74
CA LYS A 97 -5.98 -8.88 8.50
C LYS A 97 -6.17 -8.46 9.96
N GLY A 98 -7.37 -8.66 10.49
CA GLY A 98 -7.72 -8.29 11.87
C GLY A 98 -7.88 -6.79 12.14
N GLN A 99 -7.73 -5.92 11.14
CA GLN A 99 -7.96 -4.47 11.31
C GLN A 99 -9.37 -4.05 10.87
N PRO A 100 -9.97 -3.04 11.51
CA PRO A 100 -11.26 -2.52 11.10
C PRO A 100 -11.21 -1.92 9.69
N VAL A 101 -12.29 -2.11 8.93
CA VAL A 101 -12.42 -1.57 7.57
C VAL A 101 -12.57 -0.04 7.59
N ARG A 102 -13.28 0.48 8.59
CA ARG A 102 -13.43 1.93 8.76
C ARG A 102 -12.11 2.53 9.23
N ASN A 103 -11.72 3.67 8.65
CA ASN A 103 -10.46 4.35 8.96
C ASN A 103 -9.22 3.46 8.80
N SER A 104 -9.27 2.55 7.81
CA SER A 104 -8.16 1.65 7.49
C SER A 104 -6.89 2.43 7.16
N LYS A 105 -7.03 3.59 6.46
CA LYS A 105 -5.94 4.48 6.04
C LYS A 105 -4.83 3.76 5.26
N ILE A 106 -5.20 2.65 4.64
CA ILE A 106 -4.37 1.84 3.76
C ILE A 106 -5.08 1.78 2.41
N TYR A 107 -4.38 2.16 1.36
CA TYR A 107 -4.96 2.39 0.04
C TYR A 107 -4.14 1.62 -1.00
N ILE A 108 -4.36 0.30 -0.99
CA ILE A 108 -3.68 -0.66 -1.87
C ILE A 108 -4.73 -1.35 -2.73
N TYR A 109 -4.65 -1.18 -4.04
CA TYR A 109 -5.69 -1.63 -4.96
C TYR A 109 -5.10 -2.57 -6.01
N ALA A 110 -5.90 -3.50 -6.51
CA ALA A 110 -5.49 -4.29 -7.66
C ALA A 110 -5.23 -3.35 -8.85
N GLN A 111 -4.12 -3.56 -9.54
CA GLN A 111 -3.90 -2.98 -10.86
C GLN A 111 -4.52 -3.95 -11.86
N ASP A 112 -5.84 -3.90 -12.01
CA ASP A 112 -6.54 -4.76 -12.97
C ASP A 112 -5.86 -4.66 -14.34
N ALA A 113 -5.33 -5.79 -14.83
CA ALA A 113 -5.12 -5.96 -16.25
C ALA A 113 -6.53 -6.09 -16.85
N LYS A 114 -6.99 -5.02 -17.50
CA LYS A 114 -8.11 -5.14 -18.44
C LYS A 114 -7.72 -6.08 -19.58
#